data_AF-A0A561E0C5-F1
#
_entry.id   AF-A0A561E0C5-F1
#
_cell.length_a   1.000
_cell.length_b   1.000
_cell.length_c   1.000
_cell.angle_alpha   90.00
_cell.angle_beta   90.00
_cell.angle_gamma   90.00
#
_symmetry.space_group_name_H-M   'P 1'
#
loop_
_entity.id
_entity.type
_entity.pdbx_description
1 polymer ?
#
loop_
_entity_poly.entity_id
_entity_poly.type
_entity_poly.pdbx_seq_one_letter_code
_entity_poly.pdbx_strand_id
1 'polypeptide(L)'
;MKTPNYHDFYEKALIPIGINDLLSLQKSDAYCPAKPFTHWLIAVEGVQLPQPKIYYHWKVSIYPATNEGDFNWKAPYYCSPNMELIDYANTLASSLVQSSKKDELSSAALLEKIS
;
A
#
# COMPACT_ATOMS: atom_id res chain seq x y z
N MET A 1 -7.43 24.47 3.01
CA MET A 1 -7.84 23.55 1.93
C MET A 1 -9.03 22.74 2.42
N LYS A 2 -10.17 22.74 1.71
CA LYS A 2 -11.25 21.78 1.97
C LYS A 2 -11.02 20.61 1.03
N THR A 3 -10.42 19.54 1.54
CA THR A 3 -10.20 18.27 0.82
C THR A 3 -11.22 17.25 1.34
N PRO A 4 -12.37 17.07 0.67
CA PRO A 4 -13.45 16.22 1.18
C PRO A 4 -13.03 14.74 1.36
N ASN A 5 -12.02 14.30 0.61
CA ASN A 5 -11.60 12.90 0.53
C ASN A 5 -10.29 12.61 1.27
N TYR A 6 -9.83 13.51 2.16
CA TYR A 6 -8.78 13.18 3.14
C TYR A 6 -9.28 12.13 4.17
N HIS A 7 -10.56 11.77 4.12
CA HIS A 7 -11.19 10.76 4.96
C HIS A 7 -10.93 9.31 4.53
N ASP A 8 -10.47 9.06 3.29
CA ASP A 8 -10.45 7.70 2.75
C ASP A 8 -9.03 7.14 2.58
N PHE A 9 -8.06 7.66 3.32
CA PHE A 9 -6.71 7.08 3.43
C PHE A 9 -6.49 6.64 4.87
N TYR A 10 -6.49 5.34 5.09
CA TYR A 10 -6.30 4.74 6.40
C TYR A 10 -4.92 4.07 6.42
N GLU A 11 -3.93 4.77 6.97
CA GLU A 11 -2.63 4.18 7.23
C GLU A 11 -2.80 3.01 8.21
N LYS A 12 -2.41 1.81 7.77
CA LYS A 12 -2.50 0.59 8.55
C LYS A 12 -1.22 0.36 9.34
N ALA A 13 -0.07 0.62 8.73
CA ALA A 13 1.23 0.44 9.35
C ALA A 13 2.35 1.15 8.58
N LEU A 14 3.39 1.52 9.33
CA LEU A 14 4.71 1.88 8.85
C LEU A 14 5.71 0.84 9.39
N ILE A 15 6.30 0.03 8.52
CA ILE A 15 7.07 -1.17 8.90
C ILE A 15 8.45 -1.15 8.25
N PRO A 16 9.57 -1.37 8.96
CA PRO A 16 10.88 -1.47 8.35
C PRO A 16 10.92 -2.48 7.19
N ILE A 17 11.58 -2.13 6.10
CA ILE A 17 11.77 -3.02 4.94
C ILE A 17 12.87 -4.02 5.29
N GLY A 18 12.56 -5.31 5.19
CA GLY A 18 13.56 -6.37 5.30
C GLY A 18 14.43 -6.49 4.05
N ILE A 19 15.45 -7.36 4.09
CA ILE A 19 16.46 -7.42 3.04
C ILE A 19 15.89 -7.96 1.73
N ASN A 20 15.05 -9.00 1.78
CA ASN A 20 14.44 -9.61 0.61
C ASN A 20 13.48 -8.64 -0.08
N ASP A 21 12.63 -7.98 0.71
CA ASP A 21 11.70 -6.98 0.22
C ASP A 21 12.42 -5.75 -0.34
N LEU A 22 13.54 -5.33 0.27
CA LEU A 22 14.39 -4.24 -0.26
C LEU A 22 15.00 -4.61 -1.61
N LEU A 23 15.53 -5.82 -1.75
CA LEU A 23 16.07 -6.31 -3.02
C LEU A 23 15.00 -6.38 -4.12
N SER A 24 13.75 -6.69 -3.74
CA SER A 24 12.62 -6.67 -4.66
C SER A 24 12.22 -5.24 -5.03
N LEU A 25 12.16 -4.33 -4.05
CA LEU A 25 11.92 -2.91 -4.27
C LEU A 25 12.90 -2.33 -5.27
N GLN A 26 14.21 -2.55 -5.08
CA GLN A 26 15.27 -2.04 -5.95
C GLN A 26 15.15 -2.43 -7.43
N LYS A 27 14.40 -3.50 -7.73
CA LYS A 27 14.13 -3.98 -9.09
C LYS A 27 12.80 -3.46 -9.66
N SER A 28 12.04 -2.70 -8.88
CA SER A 28 10.72 -2.17 -9.25
C SER A 28 10.78 -0.70 -9.64
N ASP A 29 9.78 -0.25 -10.40
CA ASP A 29 9.62 1.15 -10.80
C ASP A 29 9.33 2.10 -9.63
N ALA A 30 8.96 1.56 -8.47
CA ALA A 30 8.72 2.35 -7.26
C ALA A 30 10.01 2.76 -6.55
N TYR A 31 11.17 2.17 -6.90
CA TYR A 31 12.44 2.53 -6.30
C TYR A 31 13.00 3.84 -6.85
N CYS A 32 13.50 4.66 -5.94
CA CYS A 32 14.14 5.93 -6.25
C CYS A 32 15.50 5.95 -5.56
N PRO A 33 16.63 5.84 -6.30
CA PRO A 33 17.96 5.84 -5.71
C PRO A 33 18.30 7.11 -4.91
N ALA A 34 17.60 8.21 -5.19
CA ALA A 34 17.78 9.48 -4.50
C ALA A 34 17.05 9.57 -3.15
N LYS A 35 16.20 8.60 -2.81
CA LYS A 35 15.44 8.57 -1.55
C LYS A 35 15.82 7.38 -0.67
N PRO A 36 16.04 7.57 0.65
CA PRO A 36 16.33 6.49 1.56
C PRO A 36 15.03 5.80 2.02
N PHE A 37 14.48 4.93 1.17
CA PHE A 37 13.32 4.12 1.57
C PHE A 37 13.75 3.07 2.59
N THR A 38 13.21 3.18 3.80
CA THR A 38 13.54 2.31 4.93
C THR A 38 12.32 1.58 5.47
N HIS A 39 11.11 2.04 5.14
CA HIS A 39 9.86 1.48 5.63
C HIS A 39 8.87 1.23 4.49
N TRP A 40 8.00 0.24 4.66
CA TRP A 40 6.75 0.08 3.96
C TRP A 40 5.67 0.86 4.67
N LEU A 41 4.99 1.76 3.95
CA LEU A 41 3.74 2.34 4.37
C LEU A 41 2.61 1.55 3.71
N ILE A 42 1.81 0.86 4.52
CA ILE A 42 0.66 0.07 4.07
C ILE A 42 -0.60 0.85 4.43
N ALA A 43 -1.45 1.13 3.44
CA ALA A 43 -2.68 1.89 3.64
C ALA A 43 -3.88 1.26 2.92
N VAL A 44 -5.07 1.47 3.50
CA VAL A 44 -6.35 1.19 2.86
C VAL A 44 -6.88 2.49 2.29
N GLU A 45 -7.15 2.52 0.98
CA GLU A 45 -7.60 3.69 0.25
C GLU A 45 -9.00 3.49 -0.29
N GLY A 46 -9.88 4.46 -0.08
CA GLY A 46 -11.19 4.53 -0.73
C GLY A 46 -11.07 5.08 -2.15
N VAL A 47 -11.73 4.38 -3.08
CA VAL A 47 -11.81 4.72 -4.49
C VAL A 47 -13.26 5.01 -4.81
N GLN A 48 -13.57 6.29 -5.03
CA GLN A 48 -14.90 6.69 -5.47
C GLN A 48 -15.08 6.30 -6.94
N LEU A 49 -16.09 5.47 -7.21
CA LEU A 49 -16.45 5.14 -8.58
C LEU A 49 -17.19 6.33 -9.23
N PRO A 50 -17.08 6.50 -10.57
CA PRO A 50 -17.76 7.56 -11.30
C PRO A 50 -19.26 7.28 -11.41
N GLN A 51 -19.97 7.34 -10.27
CA GLN A 51 -21.41 7.10 -10.16
C GLN A 51 -22.06 8.22 -9.33
N PRO A 52 -23.35 8.54 -9.59
CA PRO A 52 -24.04 9.64 -8.93
C PRO A 52 -24.34 9.39 -7.44
N LYS A 53 -24.25 8.14 -6.96
CA LYS A 53 -24.33 7.80 -5.53
C LYS A 53 -22.93 7.69 -4.95
N ILE A 54 -22.74 8.17 -3.73
CA ILE A 54 -21.49 8.03 -2.97
C ILE A 54 -21.32 6.55 -2.62
N TYR A 55 -20.58 5.82 -3.45
CA TYR A 55 -20.20 4.44 -3.24
C TYR A 55 -18.68 4.32 -3.39
N TYR A 56 -18.05 3.80 -2.36
CA TYR A 56 -16.61 3.61 -2.31
C TYR A 56 -16.28 2.14 -2.47
N HIS A 57 -15.37 1.86 -3.39
CA HIS A 57 -14.57 0.65 -3.31
C HIS A 57 -13.33 0.95 -2.47
N TRP A 58 -12.65 -0.10 -2.04
CA TRP A 58 -11.50 -0.04 -1.17
C TRP A 58 -10.36 -0.82 -1.79
N LYS A 59 -9.14 -0.33 -1.67
CA LYS A 59 -7.94 -1.05 -2.10
C LYS A 59 -6.87 -0.95 -1.04
N VAL A 60 -5.90 -1.85 -1.10
CA VAL A 60 -4.68 -1.76 -0.32
C VAL A 60 -3.58 -1.23 -1.22
N SER A 61 -2.94 -0.14 -0.79
CA SER A 61 -1.78 0.43 -1.46
C SER A 61 -0.58 0.40 -0.53
N ILE A 62 0.57 0.02 -1.08
CA ILE A 62 1.83 -0.07 -0.34
C ILE A 62 2.87 0.80 -1.00
N TYR A 63 3.47 1.67 -0.20
CA TYR A 63 4.45 2.63 -0.64
C TYR A 63 5.80 2.41 0.04
N PRO A 64 6.91 2.54 -0.70
CA PRO A 64 8.21 2.79 -0.09
C PRO A 64 8.17 4.15 0.63
N ALA A 65 8.62 4.18 1.88
CA ALA A 65 8.59 5.35 2.73
C ALA A 65 9.88 5.49 3.55
N THR A 66 10.11 6.68 4.10
CA THR A 66 11.10 6.87 5.16
C THR A 66 10.53 6.43 6.52
N ASN A 67 11.37 6.44 7.56
CA ASN A 67 10.96 6.17 8.95
C ASN A 67 10.03 7.24 9.53
N GLU A 68 10.00 8.44 8.95
CA GLU A 68 9.02 9.48 9.28
C GLU A 68 7.72 9.35 8.47
N GLY A 69 7.65 8.39 7.54
CA GLY A 69 6.50 8.21 6.67
C GLY A 69 6.48 9.19 5.48
N ASP A 70 7.61 9.75 5.02
CA ASP A 70 7.64 10.44 3.73
C ASP A 70 7.57 9.40 2.59
N PHE A 71 6.58 9.52 1.72
CA PHE A 71 6.37 8.60 0.60
C PHE A 71 5.87 9.33 -0.65
N ASN A 72 6.00 8.68 -1.80
CA ASN A 72 5.46 9.19 -3.07
C ASN A 72 4.14 8.48 -3.40
N TRP A 73 3.01 9.15 -3.16
CA TRP A 73 1.67 8.61 -3.44
C TRP A 73 1.44 8.21 -4.92
N LYS A 74 2.24 8.76 -5.86
CA LYS A 74 2.18 8.42 -7.29
C LYS A 74 2.96 7.16 -7.66
N ALA A 75 3.79 6.63 -6.76
CA ALA A 75 4.66 5.49 -7.02
C ALA A 75 4.45 4.38 -5.97
N PRO A 76 3.25 3.75 -5.92
CA PRO A 76 3.04 2.58 -5.09
C PRO A 76 3.92 1.42 -5.58
N TYR A 77 4.49 0.68 -4.63
CA TYR A 77 5.12 -0.60 -4.91
C TYR A 77 4.08 -1.68 -5.27
N TYR A 78 2.95 -1.64 -4.58
CA TYR A 78 1.83 -2.55 -4.82
C TYR A 78 0.49 -1.83 -4.65
N CYS A 79 -0.47 -2.20 -5.49
CA CYS A 79 -1.88 -1.86 -5.36
C CYS A 79 -2.70 -3.12 -5.58
N SER A 80 -3.63 -3.40 -4.67
CA SER A 80 -4.61 -4.47 -4.86
C SER A 80 -5.66 -4.05 -5.90
N PRO A 81 -6.43 -5.01 -6.44
CA PRO A 81 -7.72 -4.72 -7.05
C PRO A 81 -8.66 -3.98 -6.09
N ASN A 82 -9.66 -3.31 -6.66
CA ASN A 82 -10.72 -2.63 -5.90
C ASN A 82 -11.68 -3.66 -5.31
N MET A 83 -11.96 -3.55 -4.02
CA MET A 83 -12.87 -4.39 -3.24
C MET A 83 -14.12 -3.61 -2.84
N GLU A 84 -15.28 -4.25 -2.83
CA GLU A 84 -16.53 -3.57 -2.49
C GLU A 84 -16.65 -3.21 -1.01
N LEU A 85 -16.04 -4.03 -0.13
CA LEU A 85 -16.15 -3.87 1.32
C LEU A 85 -14.80 -3.50 1.94
N ILE A 86 -14.83 -2.52 2.85
CA ILE A 86 -13.63 -2.09 3.60
C ILE A 86 -13.06 -3.21 4.47
N ASP A 87 -13.91 -4.14 4.94
CA ASP A 87 -13.47 -5.28 5.76
C ASP A 87 -12.55 -6.22 4.99
N TYR A 88 -12.80 -6.41 3.68
CA TYR A 88 -11.91 -7.18 2.82
C TYR A 88 -10.57 -6.47 2.65
N ALA A 89 -10.57 -5.17 2.40
CA ALA A 89 -9.35 -4.39 2.29
C ALA A 89 -8.55 -4.37 3.61
N ASN A 90 -9.23 -4.28 4.76
CA ASN A 90 -8.60 -4.36 6.07
C ASN A 90 -7.99 -5.74 6.35
N THR A 91 -8.66 -6.80 5.92
CA THR A 91 -8.18 -8.17 6.07
C THR A 91 -6.92 -8.38 5.23
N LEU A 92 -6.95 -7.96 3.96
CA LEU A 92 -5.77 -8.01 3.09
C LEU A 92 -4.62 -7.15 3.65
N ALA A 93 -4.89 -5.92 4.05
CA ALA A 93 -3.88 -5.03 4.63
C ALA A 93 -3.24 -5.66 5.87
N SER A 94 -4.03 -6.30 6.73
CA SER A 94 -3.51 -7.00 7.91
C SER A 94 -2.65 -8.20 7.54
N SER A 95 -3.01 -8.96 6.49
CA SER A 95 -2.18 -10.04 5.96
C SER A 95 -0.84 -9.53 5.43
N LEU A 96 -0.86 -8.47 4.62
CA LEU A 96 0.34 -7.85 4.05
C LEU A 96 1.25 -7.24 5.13
N VAL A 97 0.67 -6.70 6.20
CA VAL A 97 1.42 -6.29 7.40
C VAL A 97 2.16 -7.47 8.03
N GLN A 98 1.53 -8.64 8.14
CA GLN A 98 2.20 -9.83 8.70
C GLN A 98 3.30 -10.35 7.77
N SER A 99 3.09 -10.35 6.45
CA SER A 99 4.12 -10.72 5.48
C SER A 99 5.30 -9.77 5.51
N SER A 100 5.06 -8.45 5.60
CA SER A 100 6.12 -7.45 5.71
C SER A 100 6.98 -7.64 6.96
N LYS A 101 6.39 -7.97 8.11
CA LYS A 101 7.14 -8.27 9.34
C LYS A 101 8.03 -9.51 9.23
N LYS A 102 7.77 -10.37 8.24
CA LYS A 102 8.55 -11.57 7.93
C LYS A 102 9.52 -11.38 6.76
N ASP A 103 9.60 -10.18 6.18
CA ASP A 103 10.39 -9.92 4.96
C ASP A 103 9.91 -10.76 3.75
N GLU A 104 8.59 -10.95 3.66
CA GLU A 104 7.92 -11.77 2.64
C GLU A 104 6.84 -10.97 1.88
N LEU A 105 6.81 -9.64 2.01
CA LEU A 105 5.76 -8.81 1.41
C LEU A 105 5.76 -8.92 -0.11
N SER A 106 6.94 -8.84 -0.72
CA SER A 106 7.12 -8.89 -2.16
C SER A 106 6.59 -10.19 -2.78
N SER A 107 6.82 -11.32 -2.09
CA SER A 107 6.27 -12.63 -2.47
C SER A 107 4.74 -12.67 -2.33
N ALA A 108 4.21 -12.17 -1.22
CA ALA A 108 2.76 -12.11 -1.01
C ALA A 108 2.06 -11.21 -2.05
N ALA A 109 2.64 -10.05 -2.34
CA ALA A 109 2.14 -9.10 -3.34
C ALA A 109 2.15 -9.68 -4.77
N LEU A 110 3.10 -10.55 -5.08
CA LEU A 110 3.15 -11.26 -6.37
C LEU A 110 2.04 -12.30 -6.49
N LEU A 111 1.77 -13.07 -5.42
CA LEU A 111 0.68 -14.06 -5.39
C LEU A 111 -0.69 -13.39 -5.57
N GLU A 112 -0.91 -12.24 -4.96
CA GLU A 112 -2.16 -11.48 -5.13
C GLU A 112 -2.33 -10.92 -6.55
N LYS A 113 -1.26 -10.71 -7.31
CA LYS A 113 -1.36 -10.23 -8.70
C LYS A 113 -1.80 -11.32 -9.69
N ILE A 114 -1.69 -12.60 -9.31
CA ILE A 114 -2.01 -13.74 -10.17
C ILE A 114 -3.31 -14.45 -9.79
N SER A 115 -3.97 -14.02 -8.71
CA SER A 115 -5.29 -14.48 -8.28
C SER A 115 -6.41 -13.61 -8.82
#